data_AF-A0A1I1XWY0-F1
#
_entry.id   AF-A0A1I1XWY0-F1
#
_cell.length_a   1.000
_cell.length_b   1.000
_cell.length_c   1.000
_cell.angle_alpha   90.00
_cell.angle_beta   90.00
_cell.angle_gamma   90.00
#
_symmetry.space_group_name_H-M   'P 1'
#
loop_
_entity.id
_entity.type
_entity.pdbx_description
1 polymer ?
#
loop_
_entity_poly.entity_id
_entity_poly.type
_entity_poly.pdbx_seq_one_letter_code
_entity_poly.pdbx_strand_id
1 'polypeptide(L)'
;MVMRLNKVKKAAPATMDEAFTQFINWKKANNLSEQTILDYTTHYNLLIKRFPSAIESYEELEKSVYEHLGQENIKPATYNNRLVYLRTFFKWCVEHEVLSDNPLSGFKKRKDEGRIVHIDEKVLIDLLQLPDQTTYAGLRDYVLLLIFLDTGIRPKEAFS
;
A
#
# COMPACT_ATOMS: atom_id res chain seq x y z
N MET A 1 -14.17 -17.08 41.60
CA MET A 1 -13.99 -15.61 41.52
C MET A 1 -13.59 -15.27 40.10
N VAL A 2 -14.51 -14.78 39.27
CA VAL A 2 -14.20 -14.44 37.87
C VAL A 2 -13.60 -13.04 37.85
N MET A 3 -12.32 -12.95 37.51
CA MET A 3 -11.61 -11.68 37.39
C MET A 3 -12.20 -10.93 36.18
N ARG A 4 -13.01 -9.90 36.43
CA ARG A 4 -13.47 -8.97 35.38
C ARG A 4 -12.27 -8.16 34.93
N LEU A 5 -11.83 -8.38 33.69
CA LEU A 5 -10.86 -7.51 33.03
C LEU A 5 -11.56 -6.17 32.73
N ASN A 6 -11.30 -5.17 33.57
CA ASN A 6 -11.72 -3.81 33.28
C ASN A 6 -10.87 -3.27 32.12
N LYS A 7 -11.50 -2.56 31.17
CA LYS A 7 -10.78 -1.79 30.15
C LYS A 7 -9.99 -0.69 30.87
N VAL A 8 -8.72 -0.94 31.17
CA VAL A 8 -7.76 0.12 31.52
C VAL A 8 -7.70 1.05 30.30
N LYS A 9 -7.77 2.37 30.49
CA LYS A 9 -7.51 3.33 29.40
C LYS A 9 -6.19 2.91 28.77
N LYS A 10 -6.24 2.52 27.50
CA LYS A 10 -5.06 2.04 26.77
C LYS A 10 -4.03 3.17 26.85
N ALA A 11 -2.88 2.92 27.47
CA ALA A 11 -1.82 3.92 27.47
C ALA A 11 -1.50 4.25 26.01
N ALA A 12 -1.43 5.54 25.68
CA ALA A 12 -1.00 5.94 24.35
C ALA A 12 0.38 5.32 24.08
N PRO A 13 0.62 4.76 22.89
CA PRO A 13 1.93 4.28 22.49
C PRO A 13 3.03 5.30 22.82
N ALA A 14 4.16 4.84 23.37
CA ALA A 14 5.22 5.73 23.81
C ALA A 14 6.03 6.30 22.64
N THR A 15 6.04 5.60 21.50
CA THR A 15 6.76 6.00 20.29
C THR A 15 5.94 5.78 19.03
N MET A 16 6.32 6.46 17.94
CA MET A 16 5.70 6.29 16.63
C MET A 16 5.83 4.84 16.10
N ASP A 17 6.97 4.18 16.35
CA ASP A 17 7.18 2.79 15.95
C ASP A 17 6.29 1.81 16.71
N GLU A 18 6.07 2.08 18.01
CA GLU A 18 5.12 1.32 18.80
C GLU A 18 3.68 1.54 18.29
N ALA A 19 3.31 2.80 18.01
CA ALA A 19 2.02 3.13 17.40
C ALA A 19 1.83 2.41 16.06
N PHE A 20 2.87 2.37 15.22
CA PHE A 20 2.83 1.67 13.93
C PHE A 20 2.68 0.15 14.11
N THR A 21 3.38 -0.44 15.07
CA THR A 21 3.27 -1.87 15.39
C THR A 21 1.85 -2.22 15.87
N GLN A 22 1.29 -1.41 16.76
CA GLN A 22 -0.09 -1.58 17.23
C GLN A 22 -1.10 -1.40 16.09
N PHE A 23 -0.89 -0.44 15.19
CA PHE A 23 -1.70 -0.23 14.00
C PHE A 23 -1.69 -1.46 13.08
N ILE A 24 -0.51 -2.02 12.79
CA ILE A 24 -0.39 -3.22 11.95
C ILE A 24 -1.08 -4.42 12.61
N ASN A 25 -0.92 -4.62 13.92
CA ASN A 25 -1.61 -5.68 14.66
C ASN A 25 -3.13 -5.49 14.61
N TRP A 26 -3.61 -4.26 14.77
CA TRP A 26 -5.02 -3.93 14.62
C TRP A 26 -5.52 -4.24 13.20
N LYS A 27 -4.77 -3.87 12.15
CA LYS A 27 -5.13 -4.19 10.76
C LYS A 27 -5.15 -5.70 10.50
N LYS A 28 -4.19 -6.46 11.03
CA LYS A 28 -4.18 -7.93 10.94
C LYS A 28 -5.40 -8.55 11.63
N ALA A 29 -5.77 -8.05 12.81
CA ALA A 29 -6.96 -8.50 13.54
C ALA A 29 -8.28 -8.23 12.76
N ASN A 30 -8.28 -7.23 11.88
CA ASN A 30 -9.40 -6.93 10.97
C ASN A 30 -9.33 -7.73 9.65
N ASN A 31 -8.52 -8.79 9.59
CA ASN A 31 -8.41 -9.70 8.45
C ASN A 31 -8.01 -9.01 7.13
N LEU A 32 -7.14 -8.00 7.19
CA LEU A 32 -6.57 -7.38 6.00
C LEU A 32 -5.59 -8.32 5.28
N SER A 33 -5.51 -8.18 3.96
CA SER A 33 -4.58 -8.97 3.14
C SER A 33 -3.11 -8.70 3.49
N GLU A 34 -2.27 -9.73 3.37
CA GLU A 34 -0.82 -9.62 3.61
C GLU A 34 -0.17 -8.54 2.74
N GLN A 35 -0.59 -8.41 1.48
CA GLN A 35 -0.10 -7.37 0.58
C GLN A 35 -0.41 -5.98 1.12
N THR A 36 -1.62 -5.76 1.65
CA THR A 36 -1.98 -4.46 2.22
C THR A 36 -1.14 -4.14 3.46
N ILE A 37 -0.87 -5.13 4.31
CA ILE A 37 0.03 -4.97 5.46
C ILE A 37 1.45 -4.63 5.00
N LEU A 38 1.94 -5.30 3.96
CA LEU A 38 3.24 -5.01 3.37
C LEU A 38 3.28 -3.57 2.85
N ASP A 39 2.26 -3.12 2.11
CA ASP A 39 2.21 -1.76 1.58
C ASP A 39 2.28 -0.70 2.70
N TYR A 40 1.50 -0.85 3.77
CA TYR A 40 1.59 0.03 4.94
C TYR A 40 3.02 0.07 5.50
N THR A 41 3.63 -1.10 5.68
CA THR A 41 4.99 -1.25 6.22
C THR A 41 6.02 -0.60 5.31
N THR A 42 5.92 -0.81 4.00
CA THR A 42 6.80 -0.21 3.00
C THR A 42 6.70 1.31 3.02
N HIS A 43 5.49 1.87 3.06
CA HIS A 43 5.30 3.31 3.04
C HIS A 43 5.73 4.01 4.32
N TYR A 44 5.47 3.40 5.49
CA TYR A 44 5.97 3.89 6.76
C TYR A 44 7.50 3.87 6.81
N ASN A 45 8.12 2.72 6.53
CA ASN A 45 9.58 2.59 6.54
C ASN A 45 10.26 3.53 5.55
N LEU A 46 9.64 3.78 4.39
CA LEU A 46 10.18 4.72 3.41
C LEU A 46 10.17 6.17 3.93
N LEU A 47 9.14 6.57 4.69
CA LEU A 47 9.09 7.88 5.33
C LEU A 47 10.23 8.00 6.36
N ILE A 48 10.29 7.09 7.34
CA ILE A 48 11.26 7.14 8.44
C ILE A 48 12.70 7.02 7.92
N LYS A 49 12.95 6.16 6.93
CA LYS A 49 14.28 6.03 6.31
C LYS A 49 14.76 7.33 5.66
N ARG A 50 13.84 8.11 5.07
CA ARG A 50 14.18 9.37 4.41
C ARG A 50 14.25 10.54 5.38
N PHE A 51 13.41 10.52 6.40
CA PHE A 51 13.27 11.57 7.38
C PHE A 51 13.27 10.97 8.80
N PRO A 52 14.45 10.64 9.35
CA PRO A 52 14.54 10.06 10.69
C PRO A 52 14.00 11.00 11.78
N SER A 53 14.08 12.32 11.58
CA SER A 53 13.55 13.32 12.53
C SER A 53 12.03 13.37 12.58
N ALA A 54 11.32 12.71 11.66
CA ALA A 54 9.87 12.71 11.60
C ALA A 54 9.17 12.12 12.85
N ILE A 55 9.91 11.42 13.72
CA ILE A 55 9.38 10.85 14.97
C ILE A 55 9.72 11.69 16.21
N GLU A 56 10.46 12.78 16.06
CA GLU A 56 10.95 13.60 17.19
C GLU A 56 9.88 14.56 17.71
N SER A 57 9.12 15.21 16.83
CA SER A 57 8.01 16.09 17.19
C SER A 57 6.92 16.10 16.11
N TYR A 58 5.78 16.73 16.45
CA TYR A 58 4.69 16.92 15.49
C TYR A 58 5.11 17.82 14.33
N GLU A 59 5.83 18.91 14.62
CA GLU A 59 6.30 19.88 13.65
C GLU A 59 7.28 19.24 12.65
N GLU A 60 8.21 18.42 13.15
CA GLU A 60 9.13 17.67 12.30
C GLU A 60 8.42 16.60 11.47
N LEU A 61 7.41 15.93 12.04
CA LEU A 61 6.56 14.99 11.30
C LEU A 61 5.85 15.69 10.14
N GLU A 62 5.18 16.81 10.41
CA GLU A 62 4.41 17.57 9.42
C GLU A 62 5.32 18.02 8.27
N LYS A 63 6.45 18.65 8.59
CA LYS A 63 7.46 19.08 7.62
C LYS A 63 7.98 17.90 6.79
N SER A 64 8.39 16.82 7.44
CA SER A 64 8.94 15.63 6.79
C SER A 64 7.93 14.99 5.83
N VAL A 65 6.67 14.92 6.23
CA VAL A 65 5.59 14.36 5.41
C VAL A 65 5.32 15.24 4.19
N TYR A 66 5.34 16.57 4.34
CA TYR A 66 5.18 17.49 3.23
C TYR A 66 6.34 17.39 2.23
N GLU A 67 7.58 17.32 2.70
CA GLU A 67 8.74 17.08 1.84
C GLU A 67 8.67 15.69 1.17
N HIS A 68 8.19 14.67 1.88
CA HIS A 68 8.04 13.32 1.35
C HIS A 68 7.02 13.21 0.19
N LEU A 69 5.93 13.97 0.25
CA LEU A 69 4.88 14.03 -0.76
C LEU A 69 5.14 15.10 -1.83
N GLY A 70 5.91 16.13 -1.50
CA GLY A 70 6.26 17.27 -2.33
C GLY A 70 7.46 17.06 -3.27
N GLN A 71 8.01 15.84 -3.33
CA GLN A 71 9.14 15.52 -4.18
C GLN A 71 8.91 15.91 -5.65
N GLU A 72 9.93 16.51 -6.26
CA GLU A 72 9.91 16.82 -7.69
C GLU A 72 9.70 15.55 -8.52
N ASN A 73 8.94 15.69 -9.62
CA ASN A 73 8.67 14.61 -10.58
C ASN A 73 8.00 13.35 -10.00
N ILE A 74 7.35 13.44 -8.83
CA ILE A 74 6.59 12.31 -8.27
C ILE A 74 5.35 11.99 -9.14
N LYS A 75 5.28 10.74 -9.62
CA LYS A 75 4.14 10.26 -10.40
C LYS A 75 2.83 10.32 -9.58
N PRO A 76 1.67 10.65 -10.18
CA PRO A 76 0.38 10.69 -9.50
C PRO A 76 0.06 9.42 -8.72
N ALA A 77 0.28 8.24 -9.32
CA ALA A 77 0.09 6.94 -8.66
C ALA A 77 0.92 6.80 -7.37
N THR A 78 2.21 7.15 -7.44
CA THR A 78 3.13 7.08 -6.29
C THR A 78 2.72 8.04 -5.18
N TYR A 79 2.35 9.28 -5.54
CA TYR A 79 1.83 10.27 -4.60
C TYR A 79 0.57 9.75 -3.90
N ASN A 80 -0.39 9.22 -4.68
CA ASN A 80 -1.66 8.73 -4.18
C ASN A 80 -1.48 7.54 -3.23
N ASN A 81 -0.58 6.59 -3.53
CA ASN A 81 -0.30 5.46 -2.66
C ASN A 81 0.31 5.94 -1.33
N ARG A 82 1.37 6.76 -1.38
CA ARG A 82 1.96 7.34 -0.17
C ARG A 82 0.91 8.08 0.67
N LEU A 83 0.09 8.89 0.04
CA LEU A 83 -0.97 9.64 0.71
C LEU A 83 -1.97 8.71 1.41
N VAL A 84 -2.48 7.69 0.72
CA VAL A 84 -3.50 6.79 1.26
C VAL A 84 -3.00 6.03 2.49
N TYR A 85 -1.81 5.43 2.38
CA TYR A 85 -1.28 4.58 3.46
C TYR A 85 -0.87 5.43 4.69
N LEU A 86 -0.15 6.53 4.47
CA LEU A 86 0.28 7.40 5.57
C LEU A 86 -0.90 8.13 6.23
N ARG A 87 -1.84 8.68 5.44
CA ARG A 87 -3.03 9.34 6.01
C ARG A 87 -3.84 8.40 6.89
N THR A 88 -4.01 7.15 6.46
CA THR A 88 -4.80 6.17 7.21
C THR A 88 -4.10 5.81 8.53
N PHE A 89 -2.78 5.68 8.52
CA PHE A 89 -2.00 5.49 9.73
C PHE A 89 -2.11 6.69 10.68
N PHE A 90 -1.89 7.91 10.20
CA PHE A 90 -2.00 9.11 11.05
C PHE A 90 -3.41 9.35 11.57
N LYS A 91 -4.45 8.99 10.80
CA LYS A 91 -5.83 9.01 11.29
C LYS A 91 -6.00 8.06 12.48
N TRP A 92 -5.45 6.85 12.39
CA TRP A 92 -5.48 5.90 13.51
C TRP A 92 -4.70 6.45 14.71
N CYS A 93 -3.56 7.12 14.50
CA CYS A 93 -2.80 7.77 15.58
C CYS A 93 -3.62 8.86 16.29
N VAL A 94 -4.37 9.68 15.56
CA VAL A 94 -5.27 10.69 16.16
C VAL A 94 -6.39 10.02 16.97
N GLU A 95 -7.01 8.96 16.44
CA GLU A 95 -8.06 8.20 17.15
C GLU A 95 -7.57 7.54 18.45
N HIS A 96 -6.26 7.32 18.58
CA HIS A 96 -5.61 6.71 19.74
C HIS A 96 -4.79 7.72 20.57
N GLU A 97 -5.02 9.02 20.37
CA GLU A 97 -4.39 10.11 21.13
C GLU A 97 -2.84 10.13 21.03
N VAL A 98 -2.26 9.54 19.97
CA VAL A 98 -0.82 9.58 19.68
C VAL A 98 -0.44 10.90 18.99
N LEU A 99 -1.32 11.39 18.11
CA LEU A 99 -1.17 12.65 17.41
C LEU A 99 -2.33 13.58 17.78
N SER A 100 -2.03 14.87 17.87
CA SER A 100 -3.04 15.92 18.08
C SER A 100 -3.93 16.10 16.84
N ASP A 101 -3.33 16.08 15.66
CA ASP A 101 -4.03 16.17 14.37
C ASP A 101 -3.34 15.35 13.28
N ASN A 102 -4.04 15.06 12.19
CA ASN A 102 -3.47 14.36 11.05
C ASN A 102 -2.84 15.38 10.09
N PRO A 103 -1.50 15.37 9.88
CA PRO A 103 -0.83 16.33 8.99
C PRO A 103 -1.28 16.18 7.53
N LEU A 104 -1.88 15.03 7.18
CA LEU A 104 -2.41 14.76 5.85
C LEU A 104 -3.91 14.97 5.74
N SER A 105 -4.54 15.58 6.74
CA SER A 105 -5.92 16.05 6.64
C SER A 105 -6.04 17.08 5.50
N GLY A 106 -7.12 17.04 4.73
CA GLY A 106 -7.36 18.00 3.63
C GLY A 106 -6.62 17.76 2.28
N PHE A 107 -5.51 17.00 2.23
CA PHE A 107 -4.84 16.74 0.95
C PHE A 107 -5.74 15.96 -0.04
N LYS A 108 -5.62 16.23 -1.34
CA LYS A 108 -6.40 15.55 -2.37
C LYS A 108 -5.51 14.62 -3.18
N LYS A 109 -6.08 13.49 -3.62
CA LYS A 109 -5.43 12.62 -4.58
C LYS A 109 -5.17 13.39 -5.87
N ARG A 110 -4.01 13.19 -6.48
CA ARG A 110 -3.72 13.70 -7.82
C ARG A 110 -4.50 12.88 -8.83
N LYS A 111 -5.02 13.53 -9.86
CA LYS A 111 -5.67 12.84 -10.97
C LYS A 111 -4.61 11.96 -11.65
N ASP A 112 -4.88 10.67 -11.70
CA ASP A 112 -4.12 9.72 -12.49
C ASP A 112 -4.97 9.45 -13.72
N GLU A 113 -4.47 9.86 -14.90
CA GLU A 113 -5.21 9.66 -16.15
C GLU A 113 -5.28 8.18 -16.54
N GLY A 114 -4.58 7.32 -15.79
CA GLY A 114 -4.43 5.93 -16.13
C GLY A 114 -3.54 5.78 -17.37
N ARG A 115 -2.94 4.61 -17.51
CA ARG A 115 -2.29 4.24 -18.76
C ARG A 115 -3.24 3.34 -19.51
N ILE A 116 -3.99 3.88 -20.47
CA ILE A 116 -4.71 3.07 -21.44
C ILE A 116 -3.65 2.45 -22.34
N VAL A 117 -3.40 1.15 -22.18
CA VAL A 117 -2.52 0.40 -23.07
C VAL A 117 -3.40 -0.19 -24.16
N HIS A 118 -3.41 0.46 -25.33
CA HIS A 118 -3.94 -0.16 -26.53
C HIS A 118 -2.87 -1.13 -27.06
N ILE A 119 -3.26 -2.38 -27.31
CA ILE A 119 -2.39 -3.39 -27.91
C ILE A 119 -3.01 -3.75 -29.26
N ASP A 120 -2.25 -3.58 -30.33
CA ASP A 120 -2.71 -3.92 -31.67
C ASP A 120 -2.85 -5.44 -31.82
N GLU A 121 -3.84 -5.87 -32.61
CA GLU A 121 -4.13 -7.29 -32.86
C GLU A 121 -2.90 -8.04 -33.37
N LYS A 122 -2.09 -7.42 -34.24
CA LYS A 122 -0.84 -8.02 -34.73
C LYS A 122 0.13 -8.34 -33.60
N VAL A 123 0.27 -7.46 -32.61
CA VAL A 123 1.16 -7.68 -31.46
C VAL A 123 0.65 -8.84 -30.61
N LEU A 124 -0.67 -9.00 -30.49
CA LEU A 124 -1.27 -10.14 -29.80
C LEU A 124 -1.02 -11.46 -30.54
N ILE A 125 -1.15 -11.47 -31.87
CA ILE A 125 -0.85 -12.64 -32.69
C ILE A 125 0.63 -13.01 -32.54
N ASP A 126 1.53 -12.05 -32.65
CA ASP A 126 2.98 -12.26 -32.48
C ASP A 126 3.29 -12.82 -31.08
N LEU A 127 2.64 -12.29 -30.03
CA LEU A 127 2.78 -12.78 -28.65
C LEU A 127 2.35 -14.25 -28.49
N LEU A 128 1.25 -14.65 -29.13
CA LEU A 128 0.74 -16.02 -29.08
C LEU A 128 1.65 -17.04 -29.82
N GLN A 129 2.52 -16.57 -30.72
CA GLN A 129 3.46 -17.42 -31.45
C GLN A 129 4.80 -17.63 -30.73
N LEU A 130 5.11 -16.83 -29.69
CA LEU A 130 6.37 -16.94 -28.95
C LEU A 130 6.55 -18.25 -28.16
N PRO A 131 5.52 -18.83 -27.51
CA PRO A 131 5.72 -20.03 -26.70
C PRO A 131 5.98 -21.28 -27.55
N ASP A 132 7.03 -22.04 -27.24
CA ASP A 132 7.31 -23.34 -27.86
C ASP A 132 6.36 -24.42 -27.33
N GLN A 133 5.30 -24.69 -28.09
CA GLN A 133 4.24 -25.64 -27.73
C GLN A 133 4.70 -27.11 -27.75
N THR A 134 5.92 -27.41 -28.23
CA THR A 134 6.49 -28.77 -28.13
C THR A 134 7.03 -29.08 -26.73
N THR A 135 7.26 -28.04 -25.91
CA THR A 135 7.68 -28.17 -24.52
C THR A 135 6.49 -28.00 -23.58
N TYR A 136 6.54 -28.66 -22.43
CA TYR A 136 5.52 -28.50 -21.39
C TYR A 136 5.37 -27.03 -20.94
N ALA A 137 6.49 -26.34 -20.72
CA ALA A 137 6.48 -24.95 -20.28
C ALA A 137 5.87 -24.02 -21.34
N GLY A 138 6.24 -24.17 -22.61
CA GLY A 138 5.68 -23.35 -23.68
C GLY A 138 4.22 -23.65 -23.96
N LEU A 139 3.77 -24.91 -23.89
CA LEU A 139 2.35 -25.24 -23.98
C LEU A 139 1.55 -24.63 -22.82
N ARG A 140 2.06 -24.71 -21.58
CA ARG A 140 1.44 -24.06 -20.41
C ARG A 140 1.31 -22.55 -20.61
N ASP A 141 2.39 -21.89 -21.02
CA ASP A 141 2.41 -20.44 -21.18
C ASP A 141 1.46 -19.99 -22.31
N TYR A 142 1.39 -20.75 -23.41
CA TYR A 142 0.41 -20.52 -24.49
C TYR A 142 -1.04 -20.62 -23.98
N VAL A 143 -1.37 -21.68 -23.23
CA VAL A 143 -2.71 -21.87 -22.66
C VAL A 143 -3.07 -20.74 -21.69
N LEU A 144 -2.12 -20.31 -20.84
CA LEU A 144 -2.34 -19.19 -19.93
C LEU A 144 -2.62 -17.88 -20.66
N LEU A 145 -1.88 -17.60 -21.75
CA LEU A 145 -2.15 -16.42 -22.58
C LEU A 145 -3.57 -16.46 -23.17
N LEU A 146 -4.02 -17.61 -23.68
CA LEU A 146 -5.38 -17.77 -24.18
C LEU A 146 -6.43 -17.55 -23.09
N ILE A 147 -6.23 -18.12 -21.90
CA ILE A 147 -7.14 -17.93 -20.76
C ILE A 147 -7.23 -16.44 -20.41
N PHE A 148 -6.10 -15.72 -20.33
CA PHE A 148 -6.11 -14.29 -20.03
C PHE A 148 -6.85 -13.47 -21.09
N LEU A 149 -6.70 -13.82 -22.37
CA LEU A 149 -7.39 -13.13 -23.47
C LEU A 149 -8.89 -13.39 -23.50
N ASP A 150 -9.31 -14.64 -23.30
CA ASP A 150 -10.71 -15.05 -23.42
C ASP A 150 -11.55 -14.62 -22.19
N THR A 151 -10.97 -14.73 -21.00
CA THR A 151 -11.71 -14.53 -19.74
C THR A 151 -11.45 -13.17 -19.08
N GLY A 152 -10.34 -12.51 -19.42
CA GLY A 152 -9.92 -11.27 -18.77
C GLY A 152 -9.59 -11.41 -17.27
N ILE A 153 -9.37 -12.63 -16.77
CA ILE A 153 -8.98 -12.86 -15.37
C ILE A 153 -7.63 -12.24 -15.06
N ARG A 154 -7.42 -11.84 -13.80
CA ARG A 154 -6.12 -11.34 -13.36
C ARG A 154 -5.12 -12.50 -13.27
N PRO A 155 -3.82 -12.26 -13.53
CA PRO A 155 -2.80 -13.31 -13.46
C PRO A 155 -2.83 -14.12 -12.16
N LYS A 156 -3.03 -13.46 -11.02
CA LYS A 156 -3.09 -14.15 -9.73
C LYS A 156 -4.23 -15.17 -9.65
N GLU A 157 -5.37 -14.89 -10.27
CA GLU A 157 -6.55 -15.76 -10.24
C GLU A 157 -6.31 -17.06 -11.03
N ALA A 158 -5.46 -17.04 -12.07
CA ALA A 158 -5.10 -18.25 -12.83
C ALA A 158 -4.17 -19.23 -12.07
N PHE A 159 -3.52 -18.76 -11.01
CA PHE A 159 -2.58 -19.55 -10.20
C PHE A 159 -3.02 -19.70 -8.74
N SER A 160 -4.23 -19.24 -8.41
CA SER A 160 -4.80 -19.33 -7.05
C SER A 160 -5.54 -20.64 -6.82
#